data_AF-A0A0P8W561-F1
#
_entry.id   AF-A0A0P8W561-F1
#
_cell.length_a   1.000
_cell.length_b   1.000
_cell.length_c   1.000
_cell.angle_alpha   90.00
_cell.angle_beta   90.00
_cell.angle_gamma   90.00
#
_symmetry.space_group_name_H-M   'P 1'
#
loop_
_entity.id
_entity.type
_entity.pdbx_description
1 polymer ?
#
loop_
_entity_poly.entity_id
_entity_poly.type
_entity_poly.pdbx_seq_one_letter_code
_entity_poly.pdbx_strand_id
1 'polypeptide(L)'
;MEVILKAKEQRDNEQRNYFKDTEKLLYSYPVLKEKIDLDQELLFNPDAVIYPKEKSKDIIRYLNSSNASEFDIDQYTESVKSTMIKTRAEVVRIERALKCIEDDKYYKIIELKYFLKKNSQEQYTYEDIAFILEKDESTIRRNKNRLITKLKLYLFGAEALTS
;
A
#
# COMPACT_ATOMS: atom_id res chain seq x y z
N MET A 1 -34.12 -21.62 6.65
CA MET A 1 -32.81 -21.88 6.00
C MET A 1 -32.08 -20.59 5.60
N GLU A 2 -32.79 -19.57 5.13
CA GLU A 2 -32.22 -18.29 4.66
C GLU A 2 -31.44 -17.50 5.74
N VAL A 3 -31.91 -17.53 7.00
CA VAL A 3 -31.25 -16.85 8.14
C VAL A 3 -29.91 -17.48 8.52
N ILE A 4 -29.74 -18.80 8.34
CA ILE A 4 -28.50 -19.52 8.65
C ILE A 4 -27.44 -19.27 7.58
N LEU A 5 -27.86 -19.18 6.31
CA LEU A 5 -26.98 -18.81 5.19
C LEU A 5 -26.46 -17.38 5.34
N LYS A 6 -27.35 -16.43 5.64
CA LYS A 6 -26.98 -15.02 5.84
C LYS A 6 -26.04 -14.80 7.03
N ALA A 7 -26.24 -15.55 8.12
CA ALA A 7 -25.37 -15.51 9.29
C ALA A 7 -24.00 -16.17 9.06
N LYS A 8 -23.92 -17.19 8.18
CA LYS A 8 -22.63 -17.75 7.73
C LYS A 8 -21.89 -16.80 6.81
N GLU A 9 -22.57 -16.20 5.83
CA GLU A 9 -21.98 -15.16 4.96
C GLU A 9 -21.48 -13.94 5.74
N GLN A 10 -22.19 -13.53 6.81
CA GLN A 10 -21.75 -12.44 7.68
C GLN A 10 -20.51 -12.82 8.50
N ARG A 11 -20.44 -14.04 9.05
CA ARG A 11 -19.25 -14.53 9.79
C ARG A 11 -18.03 -14.74 8.88
N ASP A 12 -18.24 -15.22 7.65
CA ASP A 12 -17.18 -15.38 6.66
C ASP A 12 -16.67 -14.01 6.14
N ASN A 13 -17.52 -12.97 6.14
CA ASN A 13 -17.12 -11.58 5.88
C ASN A 13 -16.40 -10.92 7.08
N GLU A 14 -16.66 -11.37 8.31
CA GLU A 14 -16.00 -10.88 9.54
C GLU A 14 -14.62 -11.52 9.77
N GLN A 15 -14.31 -12.64 9.11
CA GLN A 15 -13.00 -13.27 9.20
C GLN A 15 -11.98 -12.46 8.39
N ARG A 16 -11.07 -11.80 9.09
CA ARG A 16 -10.02 -10.95 8.50
C ARG A 16 -9.24 -11.72 7.45
N ASN A 17 -9.35 -11.29 6.19
CA ASN A 17 -8.67 -11.95 5.07
C ASN A 17 -7.25 -11.37 4.90
N TYR A 18 -6.29 -11.97 5.60
CA TYR A 18 -4.90 -11.51 5.58
C TYR A 18 -4.25 -11.58 4.19
N PHE A 19 -4.75 -12.45 3.31
CA PHE A 19 -4.29 -12.50 1.92
C PHE A 19 -4.67 -11.22 1.17
N LYS A 20 -5.95 -10.84 1.21
CA LYS A 20 -6.43 -9.59 0.60
C LYS A 20 -5.81 -8.36 1.25
N ASP A 21 -5.61 -8.36 2.56
CA ASP A 21 -4.95 -7.25 3.26
C ASP A 21 -3.48 -7.11 2.83
N THR A 22 -2.78 -8.23 2.60
CA THR A 22 -1.43 -8.20 2.02
C THR A 22 -1.43 -7.59 0.62
N GLU A 23 -2.38 -7.97 -0.24
CA GLU A 23 -2.47 -7.38 -1.59
C GLU A 23 -2.76 -5.87 -1.53
N LYS A 24 -3.65 -5.43 -0.63
CA LYS A 24 -3.90 -4.00 -0.42
C LYS A 24 -2.62 -3.26 0.01
N LEU A 25 -1.87 -3.81 0.95
CA LEU A 25 -0.59 -3.22 1.38
C LEU A 25 0.40 -3.10 0.23
N LEU A 26 0.52 -4.13 -0.61
CA LEU A 26 1.40 -4.09 -1.79
C LEU A 26 0.96 -3.05 -2.82
N TYR A 27 -0.34 -2.87 -3.05
CA TYR A 27 -0.85 -1.81 -3.93
C TYR A 27 -0.62 -0.41 -3.36
N SER A 28 -0.68 -0.26 -2.04
CA SER A 28 -0.43 1.02 -1.37
C SER A 28 1.05 1.37 -1.28
N TYR A 29 1.95 0.39 -1.34
CA TYR A 29 3.38 0.57 -1.10
C TYR A 29 4.04 1.69 -1.94
N PRO A 30 3.88 1.77 -3.27
CA PRO A 30 4.46 2.86 -4.05
C PRO A 30 3.93 4.24 -3.63
N VAL A 31 2.63 4.34 -3.36
CA VAL A 31 1.97 5.58 -2.93
C VAL A 31 2.46 6.01 -1.54
N LEU A 32 2.70 5.06 -0.63
CA LEU A 32 3.24 5.36 0.69
C LEU A 32 4.67 5.93 0.59
N LYS A 33 5.48 5.47 -0.36
CA LYS A 33 6.81 6.05 -0.63
C LYS A 33 6.71 7.46 -1.18
N GLU A 34 5.88 7.68 -2.19
CA GLU A 34 5.64 9.02 -2.75
C GLU A 34 5.15 10.00 -1.67
N LYS A 35 4.26 9.55 -0.78
CA LYS A 35 3.79 10.36 0.35
C LYS A 35 4.94 10.76 1.29
N ILE A 36 5.85 9.85 1.62
CA ILE A 36 7.00 10.15 2.48
C ILE A 36 7.90 11.19 1.83
N ASP A 37 8.13 11.08 0.52
CA ASP A 37 8.97 12.02 -0.22
C ASP A 37 8.34 13.42 -0.25
N LEU A 38 7.03 13.51 -0.48
CA LEU A 38 6.26 14.76 -0.41
C LEU A 38 6.25 15.37 1.00
N ASP A 39 5.99 14.55 2.03
CA ASP A 39 5.98 15.02 3.43
C ASP A 39 7.39 15.53 3.84
N GLN A 40 8.48 14.93 3.32
CA GLN A 40 9.85 15.42 3.54
C GLN A 40 10.14 16.74 2.81
N GLU A 41 9.71 16.86 1.55
CA GLU A 41 9.88 18.09 0.77
C GLU A 41 9.15 19.27 1.46
N LEU A 42 7.93 19.04 1.95
CA LEU A 42 7.15 20.03 2.68
C LEU A 42 7.83 20.47 3.99
N LEU A 43 8.48 19.55 4.70
CA LEU A 43 9.22 19.87 5.93
C LEU A 43 10.48 20.69 5.67
N PHE A 44 11.13 20.51 4.52
CA PHE A 44 12.36 21.23 4.16
C PHE A 44 12.06 22.58 3.49
N ASN A 45 11.02 22.63 2.65
CA ASN A 45 10.58 23.79 1.90
C ASN A 45 9.07 24.04 2.13
N PRO A 46 8.66 24.62 3.27
CA PRO A 46 7.24 24.85 3.58
C PRO A 46 6.54 25.81 2.60
N ASP A 47 7.31 26.65 1.88
CA ASP A 47 6.82 27.55 0.83
C ASP A 47 6.74 26.89 -0.56
N ALA A 48 7.19 25.64 -0.73
CA ALA A 48 7.05 24.91 -1.97
C ALA A 48 5.56 24.61 -2.22
N VAL A 49 5.00 25.32 -3.19
CA VAL A 49 3.56 25.44 -3.44
C VAL A 49 2.82 24.09 -3.51
N ILE A 50 1.78 24.02 -2.69
CA ILE A 50 0.71 23.01 -2.66
C ILE A 50 0.01 22.96 -4.03
N TYR A 51 0.28 21.90 -4.80
CA TYR A 51 -0.68 21.38 -5.77
C TYR A 51 -0.72 19.86 -5.65
N PRO A 52 -1.74 19.28 -4.99
CA PRO A 52 -2.04 17.88 -5.17
C PRO A 52 -2.51 17.72 -6.61
N LYS A 53 -1.75 16.98 -7.44
CA LYS A 53 -2.30 16.39 -8.66
C LYS A 53 -3.37 15.38 -8.25
N GLU A 54 -4.58 15.90 -8.13
CA GLU A 54 -5.86 15.22 -7.98
C GLU A 54 -6.00 14.19 -6.83
N LYS A 55 -7.00 14.45 -5.97
CA LYS A 55 -7.66 13.52 -5.03
C LYS A 55 -7.02 13.28 -3.66
N SER A 56 -6.67 14.35 -2.95
CA SER A 56 -6.84 14.36 -1.49
C SER A 56 -7.57 15.64 -1.08
N LYS A 57 -8.86 15.49 -0.74
CA LYS A 57 -9.70 16.58 -0.26
C LYS A 57 -9.34 17.05 1.16
N ASP A 58 -8.37 16.41 1.80
CA ASP A 58 -8.09 16.58 3.23
C ASP A 58 -6.92 17.54 3.52
N ILE A 59 -6.22 18.05 2.51
CA ILE A 59 -5.09 18.97 2.68
C ILE A 59 -5.22 20.15 1.73
N ILE A 60 -6.25 20.97 1.93
CA ILE A 60 -6.25 22.34 1.40
C ILE A 60 -6.69 23.27 2.52
N ARG A 61 -5.74 23.66 3.38
CA ARG A 61 -5.90 24.87 4.20
C ARG A 61 -4.94 25.92 3.64
N TYR A 62 -5.50 26.76 2.78
CA TYR A 62 -4.86 27.91 2.18
C TYR A 62 -4.18 28.77 3.25
N LEU A 63 -2.88 29.03 3.08
CA LEU A 63 -2.18 30.19 3.67
C LEU A 63 -2.62 31.47 2.95
N ASN A 64 -3.92 31.75 2.90
CA ASN A 64 -4.43 33.05 2.47
C ASN A 64 -4.60 33.92 3.72
N SER A 65 -3.55 34.69 3.97
CA SER A 65 -3.51 35.88 4.82
C SER A 65 -4.81 36.67 4.75
N SER A 66 -5.60 36.65 5.84
CA SER A 66 -6.47 37.76 6.29
C SER A 66 -7.29 37.39 7.54
N ASN A 67 -7.39 36.12 7.93
CA ASN A 67 -8.03 35.70 9.18
C ASN A 67 -7.19 34.62 9.90
N ALA A 68 -5.95 34.97 10.22
CA ALA A 68 -5.03 34.14 10.99
C ALA A 68 -5.48 34.05 12.46
N SER A 69 -6.53 33.27 12.74
CA SER A 69 -6.70 32.71 14.08
C SER A 69 -5.57 31.71 14.28
N GLU A 70 -4.49 32.16 14.92
CA GLU A 70 -3.50 31.37 15.67
C GLU A 70 -3.25 29.96 15.10
N PHE A 71 -2.70 29.91 13.88
CA PHE A 71 -2.21 28.66 13.31
C PHE A 71 -0.87 28.36 13.96
N ASP A 72 -0.86 27.44 14.92
CA ASP A 72 0.36 26.96 15.56
C ASP A 72 1.15 26.10 14.57
N ILE A 73 2.12 26.74 13.91
CA ILE A 73 3.02 26.15 12.93
C ILE A 73 3.79 24.97 13.57
N ASP A 74 4.07 25.04 14.87
CA ASP A 74 4.81 23.99 15.57
C ASP A 74 3.92 22.75 15.75
N GLN A 75 2.67 22.93 16.17
CA GLN A 75 1.71 21.82 16.29
C GLN A 75 1.42 21.14 14.94
N TYR A 76 1.31 21.92 13.86
CA TYR A 76 1.15 21.38 12.50
C TYR A 76 2.38 20.56 12.08
N THR A 77 3.57 21.11 12.31
CA THR A 77 4.84 20.46 11.97
C THR A 77 5.03 19.15 12.74
N GLU A 78 4.65 19.12 14.02
CA GLU A 78 4.67 17.90 14.84
C GLU A 78 3.69 16.84 14.34
N SER A 79 2.48 17.23 13.94
CA SER A 79 1.47 16.34 13.37
C SER A 79 1.94 15.69 12.06
N VAL A 80 2.53 16.49 11.16
CA VAL A 80 3.12 16.00 9.90
C VAL A 80 4.26 15.03 10.18
N LYS A 81 5.20 15.39 11.08
CA LYS A 81 6.30 14.50 11.49
C LYS A 81 5.80 13.18 12.07
N SER A 82 4.81 13.22 12.97
CA SER A 82 4.21 12.02 13.58
C SER A 82 3.57 11.11 12.54
N THR A 83 2.84 11.68 11.59
CA THR A 83 2.22 10.93 10.48
C THR A 83 3.28 10.31 9.58
N MET A 84 4.29 11.08 9.19
CA MET A 84 5.40 10.61 8.36
C MET A 84 6.17 9.47 9.03
N ILE A 85 6.41 9.53 10.35
CA ILE A 85 7.06 8.46 11.12
C ILE A 85 6.26 7.16 11.04
N LYS A 86 4.93 7.22 11.20
CA LYS A 86 4.05 6.04 11.08
C LYS A 86 4.07 5.47 9.67
N THR A 87 3.96 6.32 8.65
CA THR A 87 4.03 5.90 7.24
C THR A 87 5.38 5.25 6.92
N ARG A 88 6.49 5.82 7.40
CA ARG A 88 7.84 5.26 7.23
C ARG A 88 8.00 3.92 7.92
N ALA A 89 7.47 3.77 9.14
CA ALA A 89 7.49 2.50 9.85
C ALA A 89 6.74 1.41 9.06
N GLU A 90 5.60 1.74 8.45
CA GLU A 90 4.85 0.79 7.63
C GLU A 90 5.59 0.44 6.33
N VAL A 91 6.21 1.41 5.65
CA VAL A 91 7.07 1.16 4.48
C VAL A 91 8.22 0.22 4.83
N VAL A 92 8.93 0.48 5.94
CA VAL A 92 10.04 -0.38 6.40
C VAL A 92 9.55 -1.80 6.72
N ARG A 93 8.35 -1.93 7.31
CA ARG A 93 7.73 -3.24 7.58
C ARG A 93 7.46 -4.01 6.28
N ILE A 94 6.93 -3.34 5.26
CA ILE A 94 6.69 -3.94 3.93
C ILE A 94 8.02 -4.33 3.27
N GLU A 95 9.03 -3.45 3.27
CA GLU A 95 10.36 -3.73 2.70
C GLU A 95 11.02 -4.94 3.35
N ARG A 96 10.95 -5.05 4.69
CA ARG A 96 11.46 -6.23 5.41
C ARG A 96 10.76 -7.52 4.99
N ALA A 97 9.44 -7.49 4.82
CA ALA A 97 8.69 -8.65 4.36
C ALA A 97 9.05 -9.02 2.90
N LEU A 98 9.20 -8.04 2.02
CA LEU A 98 9.62 -8.24 0.63
C LEU A 98 11.02 -8.86 0.54
N LYS A 99 11.95 -8.41 1.39
CA LYS A 99 13.31 -8.96 1.46
C LYS A 99 13.33 -10.47 1.74
N CYS A 100 12.35 -10.99 2.48
CA CYS A 100 12.25 -12.42 2.75
C CYS A 100 11.86 -13.28 1.53
N ILE A 101 11.43 -12.66 0.43
CA ILE A 101 11.05 -13.34 -0.80
C ILE A 101 11.85 -12.84 -2.02
N GLU A 102 12.79 -11.92 -1.84
CA GLU A 102 13.55 -11.26 -2.91
C GLU A 102 14.37 -12.26 -3.74
N ASP A 103 14.95 -13.28 -3.10
CA ASP A 103 15.72 -14.34 -3.76
C ASP A 103 14.85 -15.40 -4.48
N ASP A 104 13.52 -15.31 -4.37
CA ASP A 104 12.63 -16.26 -5.03
C ASP A 104 12.59 -15.99 -6.54
N LYS A 105 12.82 -17.03 -7.37
CA LYS A 105 12.81 -16.90 -8.84
C LYS A 105 11.53 -16.29 -9.44
N TYR A 106 10.43 -16.27 -8.68
CA TYR A 106 9.16 -15.67 -9.10
C TYR A 106 8.88 -14.31 -8.45
N TYR A 107 9.84 -13.72 -7.70
CA TYR A 107 9.69 -12.42 -7.06
C TYR A 107 9.26 -11.32 -8.05
N LYS A 108 9.76 -11.39 -9.29
CA LYS A 108 9.41 -10.46 -10.36
C LYS A 108 7.91 -10.33 -10.62
N ILE A 109 7.11 -11.36 -10.30
CA ILE A 109 5.65 -11.32 -10.39
C ILE A 109 5.08 -10.24 -9.45
N ILE A 110 5.62 -10.11 -8.23
CA ILE A 110 5.18 -9.12 -7.26
C ILE A 110 5.48 -7.71 -7.77
N GLU A 111 6.70 -7.48 -8.26
CA GLU A 111 7.10 -6.18 -8.81
C GLU A 111 6.21 -5.77 -9.99
N LEU A 112 6.05 -6.65 -10.98
CA LEU A 112 5.23 -6.38 -12.16
C LEU A 112 3.76 -6.18 -11.80
N LYS A 113 3.23 -6.96 -10.85
CA LYS A 113 1.80 -6.92 -10.52
C LYS A 113 1.40 -5.70 -9.70
N TYR A 114 2.21 -5.33 -8.71
CA TYR A 114 1.80 -4.36 -7.68
C TYR A 114 2.55 -3.04 -7.78
N PHE A 115 3.80 -3.02 -8.25
CA PHE A 115 4.65 -1.82 -8.19
C PHE A 115 4.80 -1.13 -9.55
N LEU A 116 4.82 -1.90 -10.63
CA LEU A 116 5.04 -1.38 -11.97
C LEU A 116 3.71 -1.14 -12.71
N LYS A 117 3.73 -0.15 -13.61
CA LYS A 117 2.67 0.14 -14.55
C LYS A 117 3.20 -0.04 -15.96
N LYS A 118 2.39 -0.62 -16.84
CA LYS A 118 2.74 -0.86 -18.25
C LYS A 118 2.89 0.45 -19.02
N ASN A 119 1.97 1.37 -18.74
CA ASN A 119 1.89 2.72 -19.29
C ASN A 119 1.54 3.70 -18.16
N SER A 120 1.21 4.96 -18.48
CA SER A 120 0.93 6.00 -17.48
C SER A 120 -0.09 5.62 -16.39
N GLN A 121 -1.00 4.65 -16.63
CA GLN A 121 -2.02 4.24 -15.64
C GLN A 121 -2.40 2.75 -15.64
N GLU A 122 -1.92 1.94 -16.58
CA GLU A 122 -2.39 0.56 -16.74
C GLU A 122 -1.56 -0.45 -15.91
N GLN A 123 -2.24 -1.34 -15.19
CA GLN A 123 -1.60 -2.43 -14.46
C GLN A 123 -1.30 -3.59 -15.39
N TYR A 124 -0.20 -4.30 -15.15
CA TYR A 124 0.06 -5.57 -15.83
C TYR A 124 -1.01 -6.61 -15.52
N THR A 125 -1.54 -7.23 -16.57
CA THR A 125 -2.44 -8.38 -16.46
C THR A 125 -1.64 -9.66 -16.16
N TYR A 126 -2.31 -10.77 -15.86
CA TYR A 126 -1.59 -12.03 -15.65
C TYR A 126 -1.01 -12.56 -16.95
N GLU A 127 -1.69 -12.30 -18.05
CA GLU A 127 -1.31 -12.62 -19.42
C GLU A 127 -0.06 -11.82 -19.83
N ASP A 128 -0.01 -10.51 -19.53
CA ASP A 128 1.19 -9.70 -19.77
C ASP A 128 2.39 -10.24 -18.98
N ILE A 129 2.21 -10.56 -17.68
CA ILE A 129 3.27 -11.08 -16.82
C ILE A 129 3.74 -12.46 -17.29
N ALA A 130 2.80 -13.32 -17.69
CA ALA A 130 3.07 -14.63 -18.25
C ALA A 130 3.92 -14.53 -19.52
N PHE A 131 3.59 -13.59 -20.41
CA PHE A 131 4.36 -13.28 -21.60
C PHE A 131 5.78 -12.80 -21.25
N ILE A 132 5.91 -11.81 -20.36
CA ILE A 132 7.21 -11.22 -19.95
C ILE A 132 8.14 -12.26 -19.31
N LEU A 133 7.59 -13.19 -18.52
CA LEU A 133 8.37 -14.21 -17.81
C LEU A 133 8.49 -15.53 -18.56
N GLU A 134 7.91 -15.63 -19.75
CA GLU A 134 7.85 -16.85 -20.57
C GLU A 134 7.33 -18.06 -19.77
N LYS A 135 6.17 -17.88 -19.12
CA LYS A 135 5.48 -18.92 -18.32
C LYS A 135 3.99 -18.91 -18.61
N ASP A 136 3.33 -20.01 -18.26
CA ASP A 136 1.87 -20.07 -18.29
C ASP A 136 1.25 -19.17 -17.21
N GLU A 137 0.11 -18.58 -17.52
CA GLU A 137 -0.68 -17.76 -16.59
C GLU A 137 -1.02 -18.53 -15.29
N SER A 138 -1.30 -19.83 -15.40
CA SER A 138 -1.56 -20.69 -14.24
C SER A 138 -0.34 -20.78 -13.30
N THR A 139 0.87 -20.79 -13.86
CA THR A 139 2.13 -20.79 -13.12
C THR A 139 2.35 -19.43 -12.45
N ILE A 140 2.02 -18.33 -13.12
CA ILE A 140 2.07 -16.98 -12.54
C ILE A 140 1.14 -16.87 -11.35
N ARG A 141 -0.15 -17.21 -11.52
CA ARG A 141 -1.15 -17.14 -10.45
C ARG A 141 -0.78 -18.01 -9.24
N ARG A 142 -0.35 -19.25 -9.47
CA ARG A 142 0.07 -20.17 -8.41
C ARG A 142 1.24 -19.61 -7.60
N ASN A 143 2.27 -19.10 -8.28
CA ASN A 143 3.44 -18.57 -7.59
C ASN A 143 3.18 -17.22 -6.93
N LYS A 144 2.38 -16.35 -7.55
CA LYS A 144 1.89 -15.12 -6.90
C LYS A 144 1.18 -15.45 -5.59
N ASN A 145 0.25 -16.41 -5.59
CA ASN A 145 -0.47 -16.80 -4.38
C ASN A 145 0.49 -17.36 -3.32
N ARG A 146 1.45 -18.21 -3.72
CA ARG A 146 2.49 -18.73 -2.82
C ARG A 146 3.31 -17.60 -2.17
N LEU A 147 3.70 -16.58 -2.94
CA LEU A 147 4.47 -15.44 -2.45
C LEU A 147 3.64 -14.56 -1.52
N ILE A 148 2.38 -14.25 -1.85
CA ILE A 148 1.48 -13.51 -0.95
C ILE A 148 1.26 -14.29 0.35
N THR A 149 1.10 -15.61 0.29
CA THR A 149 0.97 -16.45 1.49
C THR A 149 2.22 -16.40 2.38
N LYS A 150 3.43 -16.32 1.80
CA LYS A 150 4.65 -16.08 2.58
C LYS A 150 4.63 -14.67 3.21
N LEU A 151 4.33 -13.64 2.41
CA LEU A 151 4.31 -12.25 2.86
C LEU A 151 3.30 -12.02 3.99
N LYS A 152 2.09 -12.61 3.93
CA LYS A 152 1.10 -12.44 5.00
C LYS A 152 1.61 -12.95 6.34
N LEU A 153 2.41 -14.02 6.36
CA LEU A 153 3.01 -14.54 7.60
C LEU A 153 4.08 -13.61 8.15
N TYR A 154 4.90 -13.00 7.30
CA TYR A 154 5.89 -12.00 7.73
C TYR A 154 5.23 -10.71 8.24
N LEU A 155 4.11 -10.31 7.63
CA LEU A 155 3.41 -9.09 8.00
C LEU A 155 2.57 -9.28 9.27
N PHE A 156 1.83 -10.38 9.39
CA PHE A 156 0.81 -10.55 10.44
C PHE A 156 1.10 -11.70 11.42
N GLY A 157 2.19 -12.44 11.23
CA GLY A 157 2.59 -13.52 12.12
C GLY A 157 1.62 -14.70 12.12
N ALA A 158 1.51 -15.37 13.26
CA ALA A 158 0.70 -16.58 13.42
C ALA A 158 -0.81 -16.35 13.22
N GLU A 159 -1.31 -15.13 13.42
CA GLU A 159 -2.71 -14.78 13.18
C GLU A 159 -3.13 -15.00 11.72
N ALA A 160 -2.18 -14.93 10.78
CA ALA A 160 -2.44 -15.17 9.37
C ALA A 160 -2.58 -16.66 8.97
N LEU A 161 -2.38 -17.61 9.90
CA LEU A 161 -2.57 -19.03 9.63
C LEU A 161 -4.04 -19.44 9.61
N THR A 162 -4.92 -18.70 10.29
CA THR A 162 -6.34 -19.04 10.47
C THR A 162 -7.27 -18.37 9.45
N SER A 163 -6.72 -17.63 8.47
CA SER A 163 -7.49 -16.95 7.39
C SER A 163 -7.08 -17.34 5.98
#